data_AF-A0A7Z7YHQ0-F1
#
_entry.id   AF-A0A7Z7YHQ0-F1
#
_cell.length_a   1.000
_cell.length_b   1.000
_cell.length_c   1.000
_cell.angle_alpha   90.00
_cell.angle_beta   90.00
_cell.angle_gamma   90.00
#
_symmetry.space_group_name_H-M   'P 1'
#
loop_
_entity.id
_entity.type
_entity.pdbx_description
1 polymer ?
#
loop_
_entity_poly.entity_id
_entity_poly.type
_entity_poly.pdbx_seq_one_letter_code
_entity_poly.pdbx_strand_id
1 'polypeptide(L)'
;TTQFRAVMSAVNMLPESERPRVVGLGPTHRAVGEMRSAGVDAQTLASFLHDTQLLQRSGETPNFSNTLFLLDESSMVGNTDMARAYALIAAGG
;
A
#
# COMPACT_ATOMS: atom_id res chain seq x y z
N THR A 1 -9.29 12.27 -4.09
CA THR A 1 -10.05 11.26 -4.87
C THR A 1 -9.74 11.23 -6.37
N THR A 2 -9.55 12.35 -7.08
CA THR A 2 -9.22 12.35 -8.53
C THR A 2 -7.85 11.75 -8.87
N GLN A 3 -6.85 11.94 -8.00
CA GLN A 3 -5.49 11.47 -8.24
C GLN A 3 -5.36 9.94 -8.21
N PHE A 4 -6.01 9.25 -7.25
CA PHE A 4 -6.01 7.78 -7.20
C PHE A 4 -6.64 7.15 -8.44
N ARG A 5 -7.73 7.72 -8.95
CA ARG A 5 -8.36 7.26 -10.19
C ARG A 5 -7.44 7.43 -11.40
N ALA A 6 -6.70 8.54 -11.47
CA ALA A 6 -5.74 8.77 -12.54
C ALA A 6 -4.59 7.73 -12.51
N VAL A 7 -4.08 7.41 -11.31
CA VAL A 7 -3.06 6.37 -11.14
C VAL A 7 -3.59 5.00 -11.57
N MET A 8 -4.79 4.62 -11.13
CA MET A 8 -5.40 3.35 -11.53
C MET A 8 -5.64 3.27 -13.04
N SER A 9 -6.09 4.37 -13.66
CA SER A 9 -6.24 4.43 -15.12
C SER A 9 -4.91 4.25 -15.84
N ALA A 10 -3.83 4.88 -15.37
CA ALA A 10 -2.49 4.73 -15.96
C ALA A 10 -1.96 3.29 -15.82
N VAL A 11 -2.14 2.68 -14.65
CA VAL A 11 -1.77 1.28 -14.42
C VAL A 11 -2.54 0.34 -15.36
N ASN A 12 -3.84 0.59 -15.57
CA ASN A 12 -4.66 -0.23 -16.46
C ASN A 12 -4.31 -0.09 -17.95
N MET A 13 -3.55 0.93 -18.35
CA MET A 13 -3.03 1.06 -19.72
C MET A 13 -1.84 0.13 -19.99
N LEU A 14 -1.19 -0.40 -18.95
CA LEU A 14 -0.10 -1.36 -19.11
C LEU A 14 -0.63 -2.73 -19.58
N PRO A 15 0.18 -3.51 -20.32
CA PRO A 15 -0.12 -4.91 -20.61
C PRO A 15 -0.35 -5.70 -19.31
N GLU A 16 -1.26 -6.68 -19.32
CA GLU A 16 -1.59 -7.45 -18.10
C GLU A 16 -0.37 -8.11 -17.43
N SER A 17 0.60 -8.55 -18.23
CA SER A 17 1.86 -9.14 -17.74
C SER A 17 2.76 -8.16 -16.97
N GLU A 18 2.54 -6.86 -17.15
CA GLU A 18 3.36 -5.79 -16.57
C GLU A 18 2.57 -4.94 -15.56
N ARG A 19 1.28 -5.22 -15.35
CA ARG A 19 0.46 -4.46 -14.41
C ARG A 19 0.92 -4.73 -12.98
N PRO A 20 1.38 -3.71 -12.23
CA PRO A 20 1.68 -3.87 -10.82
C PRO A 20 0.39 -4.10 -10.03
N ARG A 21 0.50 -4.87 -8.95
CA ARG A 21 -0.51 -4.88 -7.90
C ARG A 21 -0.51 -3.50 -7.22
N VAL A 22 -1.64 -2.81 -7.18
CA VAL A 22 -1.72 -1.51 -6.50
C VAL A 22 -2.30 -1.68 -5.10
N VAL A 23 -1.57 -1.21 -4.09
CA VAL A 23 -1.99 -1.29 -2.67
C VAL A 23 -1.99 0.10 -2.04
N GLY A 24 -3.16 0.53 -1.56
CA GLY A 24 -3.35 1.79 -0.84
C GLY A 24 -3.12 1.64 0.66
N LEU A 25 -2.33 2.53 1.26
CA LEU A 25 -2.10 2.61 2.70
C LEU A 25 -2.56 3.98 3.21
N GLY A 26 -3.64 3.98 4.00
CA GLY A 26 -4.21 5.19 4.59
C GLY A 26 -3.92 5.30 6.09
N PRO A 27 -3.87 6.52 6.67
CA PRO A 27 -3.71 6.69 8.12
C PRO A 27 -4.98 6.33 8.90
N THR A 28 -6.16 6.40 8.25
CA THR A 28 -7.46 6.18 8.89
C THR A 28 -8.37 5.30 8.03
N HIS A 29 -9.39 4.71 8.65
CA HIS A 29 -10.43 3.97 7.91
C HIS A 29 -11.17 4.84 6.89
N ARG A 30 -11.28 6.15 7.13
CA ARG A 30 -11.90 7.07 6.18
C ARG A 30 -11.07 7.18 4.90
N ALA A 31 -9.77 7.47 5.01
CA ALA A 31 -8.85 7.54 3.87
C ALA A 31 -8.85 6.22 3.07
N VAL A 32 -8.83 5.08 3.78
CA VAL A 32 -8.98 3.76 3.16
C VAL A 32 -10.29 3.62 2.39
N GLY A 33 -11.40 4.09 2.95
CA GLY A 33 -12.71 4.10 2.27
C GLY A 33 -12.70 4.93 0.99
N GLU A 34 -12.02 6.07 1.00
CA GLU A 34 -11.88 6.94 -0.18
C GLU A 34 -11.03 6.30 -1.28
N MET A 35 -9.93 5.64 -0.92
CA MET A 35 -9.10 4.85 -1.84
C MET A 35 -9.86 3.67 -2.46
N ARG A 36 -10.58 2.89 -1.65
CA ARG A 36 -11.40 1.77 -2.13
C ARG A 36 -12.50 2.24 -3.08
N SER A 37 -13.12 3.38 -2.79
CA SER A 37 -14.11 4.02 -3.67
C SER A 37 -13.52 4.53 -5.00
N ALA A 38 -12.19 4.65 -5.08
CA ALA A 38 -11.45 4.92 -6.31
C ALA A 38 -10.96 3.66 -7.04
N GLY A 39 -11.25 2.46 -6.50
CA GLY A 39 -10.86 1.17 -7.10
C GLY A 39 -9.49 0.65 -6.67
N VAL A 40 -8.91 1.22 -5.60
CA VAL A 40 -7.63 0.78 -5.04
C VAL A 40 -7.88 -0.26 -3.95
N ASP A 41 -7.18 -1.40 -3.98
CA ASP A 41 -7.12 -2.32 -2.83
C ASP A 41 -6.36 -1.62 -1.70
N ALA A 42 -7.02 -1.32 -0.58
CA ALA A 42 -6.44 -0.46 0.44
C ALA A 42 -6.72 -0.93 1.87
N GLN A 43 -5.81 -0.61 2.78
CA GLN A 43 -5.89 -0.87 4.21
C GLN A 43 -5.20 0.22 5.03
N THR A 44 -5.35 0.20 6.35
CA THR A 44 -4.64 1.17 7.19
C THR A 44 -3.16 0.82 7.27
N LEU A 45 -2.30 1.83 7.42
CA LEU A 45 -0.87 1.61 7.61
C LEU A 45 -0.61 0.72 8.83
N ALA A 46 -1.35 0.94 9.92
CA ALA A 46 -1.23 0.14 11.13
C ALA A 46 -1.54 -1.35 10.90
N SER A 47 -2.61 -1.67 10.16
CA SER A 47 -2.95 -3.05 9.81
C SER A 47 -1.85 -3.68 8.94
N PHE A 48 -1.37 -2.96 7.92
CA PHE A 48 -0.29 -3.45 7.07
C PHE A 48 0.98 -3.79 7.87
N LEU A 49 1.42 -2.88 8.76
CA LEU A 49 2.58 -3.11 9.61
C LEU A 49 2.39 -4.33 10.53
N HIS A 50 1.19 -4.48 11.10
CA HIS A 50 0.85 -5.59 11.97
C HIS A 50 0.89 -6.94 11.24
N ASP A 51 0.20 -7.05 10.11
CA ASP A 51 0.10 -8.28 9.33
C ASP A 51 1.47 -8.70 8.78
N THR A 52 2.25 -7.74 8.29
CA THR A 52 3.61 -7.97 7.81
C THR A 52 4.53 -8.47 8.92
N GLN A 53 4.39 -7.92 10.14
CA GLN A 53 5.15 -8.38 11.30
C GLN A 53 4.76 -9.81 11.72
N LEU A 54 3.48 -10.19 11.58
CA LEU A 54 3.03 -11.55 11.86
C LEU A 54 3.65 -12.55 10.87
N LEU A 55 3.68 -12.23 9.57
CA LEU A 55 4.33 -13.05 8.55
C LEU A 55 5.82 -13.24 8.85
N GLN A 56 6.54 -12.16 9.17
CA GLN A 56 7.96 -12.26 9.52
C GLN A 56 8.20 -13.15 10.75
N ARG A 57 7.32 -13.11 11.75
CA ARG A 57 7.40 -13.96 12.94
C ARG A 57 7.09 -15.42 12.66
N SER A 58 6.24 -15.72 11.68
CA SER A 58 5.99 -17.09 11.24
C SER A 58 7.11 -17.64 10.35
N GLY A 59 8.15 -16.84 10.05
CA GLY A 59 9.26 -17.20 9.17
C GLY A 59 8.94 -16.98 7.69
N GLU A 60 7.80 -16.36 7.37
CA GLU A 60 7.41 -16.02 6.02
C GLU A 60 7.89 -14.60 5.66
N THR A 61 8.56 -14.46 4.52
CA THR A 61 8.90 -13.12 4.01
C THR A 61 7.77 -12.65 3.12
N PRO A 62 7.14 -11.50 3.41
CA PRO A 62 6.13 -10.92 2.53
C PRO A 62 6.71 -10.74 1.12
N ASN A 63 5.98 -11.15 0.09
CA ASN A 63 6.40 -10.90 -1.29
C ASN A 63 5.63 -9.70 -1.86
N PHE A 64 6.34 -8.61 -2.09
CA PHE A 64 5.84 -7.37 -2.67
C PHE A 64 6.39 -7.11 -4.08
N SER A 65 6.93 -8.14 -4.74
CA SER A 65 7.36 -8.06 -6.14
C SER A 65 6.25 -7.50 -7.02
N ASN A 66 6.59 -6.56 -7.90
CA ASN A 66 5.65 -5.87 -8.80
C ASN A 66 4.44 -5.24 -8.07
N THR A 67 4.67 -4.66 -6.88
CA THR A 67 3.63 -3.96 -6.10
C THR A 67 3.90 -2.45 -6.09
N LEU A 68 2.90 -1.65 -6.46
CA LEU A 68 2.89 -0.20 -6.35
C LEU A 68 2.11 0.20 -5.10
N PHE A 69 2.80 0.77 -4.10
CA PHE A 69 2.17 1.28 -2.89
C PHE A 69 1.77 2.75 -3.04
N LEU A 70 0.53 3.06 -2.68
CA LEU A 70 -0.02 4.42 -2.65
C LEU A 70 -0.28 4.83 -1.21
N LEU A 71 0.48 5.78 -0.68
CA LEU A 71 0.32 6.26 0.69
C LEU A 71 -0.42 7.59 0.69
N ASP A 72 -1.55 7.69 1.41
CA ASP A 72 -2.23 8.97 1.65
C ASP A 72 -1.66 9.69 2.86
N GLU A 73 -1.69 11.03 2.82
CA GLU A 73 -1.54 11.91 3.99
C GLU A 73 -0.29 11.65 4.87
N SER A 74 0.89 11.95 4.32
CA SER A 74 2.16 11.95 5.06
C SER A 74 2.21 12.94 6.24
N SER A 75 1.21 13.81 6.42
CA SER A 75 1.12 14.77 7.53
C SER A 75 0.50 14.18 8.81
N MET A 76 -0.26 13.08 8.72
CA MET A 76 -0.86 12.39 9.87
C MET A 76 -0.17 11.06 10.23
N VAL A 77 0.74 10.58 9.39
CA VAL A 77 1.56 9.42 9.72
C VAL A 77 2.83 9.88 10.43
N GLY A 78 3.06 9.40 11.66
CA GLY A 78 4.30 9.68 12.38
C GLY A 78 5.52 9.13 11.62
N ASN A 79 6.63 9.88 11.63
CA ASN A 79 7.87 9.51 10.93
C ASN A 79 8.35 8.07 11.23
N THR A 80 8.09 7.58 12.45
CA THR A 80 8.42 6.21 12.86
C THR A 80 7.65 5.15 12.07
N ASP A 81 6.36 5.35 11.85
CA ASP A 81 5.52 4.37 11.14
C ASP A 81 5.80 4.40 9.64
N MET A 82 6.08 5.59 9.08
CA MET A 82 6.58 5.70 7.70
C MET A 82 7.92 4.98 7.51
N ALA A 83 8.89 5.19 8.40
CA ALA A 83 10.20 4.54 8.32
C ALA A 83 10.08 3.01 8.41
N ARG A 84 9.19 2.50 9.27
CA ARG A 84 8.89 1.07 9.36
C ARG A 84 8.24 0.54 8.09
N ALA A 85 7.28 1.27 7.53
CA ALA A 85 6.62 0.86 6.30
C ALA A 85 7.61 0.76 5.14
N TYR A 86 8.49 1.76 4.98
CA TYR A 86 9.55 1.72 3.97
C TYR A 86 10.50 0.53 4.17
N ALA A 87 10.95 0.29 5.41
CA ALA A 87 11.85 -0.82 5.70
C ALA A 87 11.21 -2.19 5.40
N LEU A 88 9.92 -2.35 5.70
CA LEU A 88 9.18 -3.57 5.42
C LEU A 88 8.93 -3.81 3.94
N ILE A 89 8.59 -2.75 3.19
CA ILE A 89 8.41 -2.85 1.73
C ILE A 89 9.72 -3.27 1.07
N ALA A 90 10.84 -2.63 1.45
CA ALA A 90 12.17 -2.98 0.93
C ALA A 90 12.64 -4.39 1.31
N ALA A 91 12.16 -4.94 2.43
CA ALA A 91 12.48 -6.31 2.84
C ALA A 91 11.67 -7.37 2.09
N GLY A 92 10.53 -7.00 1.50
CA GLY A 92 9.63 -7.92 0.79
C GLY A 92 9.78 -7.92 -0.74
N GLY A 93 10.68 -7.13 -1.30
CA GLY A 93 10.94 -7.05 -2.74
C GLY A 93 12.06 -6.07 -3.07
#